data_AF-A0A2V7MDV9-F1
#
_entry.id   AF-A0A2V7MDV9-F1
#
_cell.length_a   1.000
_cell.length_b   1.000
_cell.length_c   1.000
_cell.angle_alpha   90.00
_cell.angle_beta   90.00
_cell.angle_gamma   90.00
#
_symmetry.space_group_name_H-M   'P 1'
#
loop_
_entity.id
_entity.type
_entity.pdbx_description
1 polymer ?
#
loop_
_entity_poly.entity_id
_entity_poly.type
_entity_poly.pdbx_seq_one_letter_code
_entity_poly.pdbx_strand_id
1 'polypeptide(L)'
;MGAGAGAGDRPPLEPGRGPGWAKLAEAVALRVPPSEIETIYLFAPWKREGREWGTAVVACRGTEGSDRLRVYTARYMLIVRGKERGQSRIEVEETALSPADVIARVMQAAAERTGDLEPPVAVGPAVWYEG
;
A
#
# COMPACT_ATOMS: atom_id res chain seq x y z
N MET A 1 -2.67 -28.67 20.42
CA MET A 1 -3.58 -28.61 19.25
C MET A 1 -4.37 -27.34 19.34
N GLY A 2 -4.27 -26.46 18.33
CA GLY A 2 -5.07 -25.23 18.28
C GLY A 2 -4.37 -24.11 17.54
N ALA A 3 -4.60 -24.03 16.22
CA ALA A 3 -4.67 -22.78 15.45
C ALA A 3 -5.15 -23.13 14.04
N GLY A 4 -6.39 -23.57 13.93
CA GLY A 4 -7.10 -23.53 12.67
C GLY A 4 -7.52 -22.08 12.41
N ALA A 5 -6.72 -21.33 11.66
CA ALA A 5 -7.20 -20.15 10.96
C ALA A 5 -7.48 -20.60 9.54
N GLY A 6 -8.72 -21.07 9.32
CA GLY A 6 -9.19 -21.45 8.01
C GLY A 6 -8.98 -20.29 7.05
N ALA A 7 -8.29 -20.59 5.95
CA ALA A 7 -8.27 -19.79 4.74
C ALA A 7 -9.70 -19.77 4.17
N GLY A 8 -10.59 -19.01 4.80
CA GLY A 8 -11.94 -18.80 4.36
C GLY A 8 -11.93 -17.87 3.16
N ASP A 9 -12.08 -18.45 1.98
CA ASP A 9 -12.77 -17.90 0.81
C ASP A 9 -12.60 -16.39 0.62
N ARG A 10 -11.37 -15.98 0.28
CA ARG A 10 -11.03 -14.59 -0.03
C ARG A 10 -11.35 -14.35 -1.51
N PRO A 11 -12.29 -13.46 -1.88
CA PRO A 11 -12.22 -12.88 -3.21
C PRO A 11 -10.88 -12.13 -3.29
N PRO A 12 -10.02 -12.40 -4.29
CA PRO A 12 -8.78 -11.68 -4.45
C PRO A 12 -9.12 -10.21 -4.70
N LEU A 13 -8.82 -9.37 -3.72
CA LEU A 13 -8.87 -7.94 -3.90
C LEU A 13 -7.55 -7.56 -4.53
N GLU A 14 -7.59 -7.19 -5.81
CA GLU A 14 -6.40 -6.76 -6.52
C GLU A 14 -5.79 -5.55 -5.81
N PRO A 15 -4.53 -5.64 -5.33
CA PRO A 15 -3.85 -4.51 -4.73
C PRO A 15 -3.83 -3.32 -5.70
N GLY A 16 -4.10 -2.12 -5.19
CA GLY A 16 -4.12 -0.90 -6.00
C GLY A 16 -5.40 -0.64 -6.78
N ARG A 17 -6.45 -1.48 -6.68
CA ARG A 17 -7.73 -1.29 -7.38
C ARG A 17 -8.91 -1.11 -6.43
N GLY A 18 -9.79 -0.16 -6.77
CA GLY A 18 -11.04 0.09 -6.05
C GLY A 18 -11.06 1.39 -5.22
N PRO A 19 -12.19 1.69 -4.57
CA PRO A 19 -12.46 3.02 -4.00
C PRO A 19 -11.54 3.39 -2.82
N GLY A 20 -11.07 2.41 -2.05
CA GLY A 20 -10.10 2.66 -0.98
C GLY A 20 -8.73 3.04 -1.51
N TRP A 21 -8.27 2.31 -2.52
CA TRP A 21 -7.01 2.58 -3.22
C TRP A 21 -7.03 3.89 -4.00
N ALA A 22 -8.13 4.24 -4.67
CA ALA A 22 -8.26 5.52 -5.38
C ALA A 22 -8.12 6.71 -4.41
N LYS A 23 -8.83 6.66 -3.28
CA LYS A 23 -8.70 7.66 -2.21
C LYS A 23 -7.27 7.73 -1.65
N LEU A 24 -6.62 6.58 -1.49
CA LEU A 24 -5.22 6.54 -1.05
C LEU A 24 -4.29 7.20 -2.08
N ALA A 25 -4.48 6.91 -3.36
CA ALA A 25 -3.69 7.47 -4.46
C ALA A 25 -3.82 9.00 -4.54
N GLU A 26 -5.04 9.53 -4.39
CA GLU A 26 -5.28 10.98 -4.28
C GLU A 26 -4.50 11.60 -3.10
N ALA A 27 -4.56 10.98 -1.92
CA ALA A 27 -3.85 11.48 -0.74
C ALA A 27 -2.32 11.41 -0.89
N VAL A 28 -1.81 10.38 -1.56
CA VAL A 28 -0.38 10.26 -1.90
C VAL A 28 0.01 11.37 -2.88
N ALA A 29 -0.79 11.64 -3.91
CA ALA A 29 -0.49 12.66 -4.92
C ALA A 29 -0.39 14.08 -4.34
N LEU A 30 -1.10 14.36 -3.25
CA LEU A 30 -0.99 15.62 -2.50
C LEU A 30 0.34 15.77 -1.75
N ARG A 31 1.07 14.67 -1.51
CA ARG A 31 2.36 14.65 -0.79
C ARG A 31 3.55 14.45 -1.71
N VAL A 32 3.37 13.59 -2.72
CA VAL A 32 4.38 13.16 -3.66
C VAL A 32 3.77 13.23 -5.06
N PRO A 33 4.24 14.16 -5.91
CA PRO A 33 3.81 14.20 -7.31
C PRO A 33 4.04 12.85 -8.01
N PRO A 34 3.08 12.33 -8.79
CA PRO A 34 3.26 11.04 -9.48
C PRO A 34 4.51 10.95 -10.36
N SER A 35 4.99 12.08 -10.88
CA SER A 35 6.22 12.19 -11.67
C SER A 35 7.51 11.92 -10.87
N GLU A 36 7.46 12.06 -9.54
CA GLU A 36 8.58 11.80 -8.64
C GLU A 36 8.60 10.37 -8.11
N ILE A 37 7.50 9.63 -8.28
CA ILE A 37 7.36 8.25 -7.81
C ILE A 37 8.16 7.32 -8.73
N GLU A 38 9.07 6.57 -8.12
CA GLU A 38 9.87 5.53 -8.80
C GLU A 38 9.18 4.18 -8.73
N THR A 39 8.69 3.81 -7.55
CA THR A 39 8.04 2.51 -7.34
C THR A 39 7.00 2.61 -6.24
N ILE A 40 5.86 1.96 -6.45
CA ILE A 40 4.85 1.73 -5.44
C ILE A 40 4.80 0.24 -5.13
N TYR A 41 4.91 -0.10 -3.86
CA TYR A 41 4.72 -1.46 -3.35
C TYR A 41 3.35 -1.57 -2.73
N LEU A 42 2.47 -2.36 -3.35
CA LEU A 42 1.09 -2.55 -2.94
C LEU A 42 0.96 -3.86 -2.16
N PHE A 43 0.63 -3.77 -0.87
CA PHE A 43 0.36 -4.96 -0.06
C PHE A 43 -1.07 -5.43 -0.29
N ALA A 44 -1.28 -6.75 -0.17
CA ALA A 44 -2.62 -7.34 -0.28
C ALA A 44 -3.58 -6.65 0.71
N PRO A 45 -4.68 -6.05 0.20
CA PRO A 45 -5.65 -5.44 1.10
C PRO A 45 -6.41 -6.55 1.83
N TRP A 46 -6.74 -6.29 3.10
CA TRP A 46 -7.46 -7.24 3.93
C TRP A 46 -8.83 -6.70 4.33
N LYS A 47 -9.81 -7.60 4.48
CA LYS A 47 -11.17 -7.28 4.89
C LYS A 47 -11.55 -8.02 6.15
N ARG A 48 -12.20 -7.31 7.06
CA ARG A 48 -12.71 -7.84 8.32
C ARG A 48 -13.85 -6.97 8.83
N GLU A 49 -14.91 -7.61 9.32
CA GLU A 49 -16.01 -6.92 10.02
C GLU A 49 -16.62 -5.74 9.24
N GLY A 50 -16.76 -5.89 7.91
CA GLY A 50 -17.36 -4.85 7.06
C GLY A 50 -16.45 -3.65 6.76
N ARG A 51 -15.14 -3.78 7.04
CA ARG A 51 -14.11 -2.80 6.74
C ARG A 51 -13.04 -3.41 5.84
N GLU A 52 -12.42 -2.57 5.04
CA GLU A 52 -11.30 -2.88 4.16
C GLU A 52 -10.10 -2.02 4.56
N TRP A 53 -8.91 -2.60 4.56
CA TRP A 53 -7.66 -1.91 4.81
C TRP A 53 -6.67 -2.22 3.69
N GLY A 54 -5.90 -1.22 3.29
CA GLY A 54 -4.80 -1.40 2.34
C GLY A 54 -3.59 -0.59 2.78
N THR A 55 -2.41 -1.08 2.39
CA THR A 55 -1.12 -0.43 2.64
C THR A 55 -0.34 -0.33 1.33
N ALA A 56 0.11 0.87 0.99
CA ALA A 56 1.10 1.12 -0.03
C ALA A 56 2.38 1.63 0.62
N VAL A 57 3.52 1.24 0.07
CA VAL A 57 4.80 1.92 0.31
C VAL A 57 5.22 2.58 -0.99
N VAL A 58 5.46 3.89 -0.95
CA VAL A 58 5.79 4.70 -2.13
C VAL A 58 7.24 5.13 -1.99
N ALA A 59 8.07 4.71 -2.94
CA ALA A 59 9.44 5.17 -3.08
C ALA A 59 9.48 6.24 -4.16
N CYS A 60 9.95 7.43 -3.80
CA CYS A 60 10.05 8.57 -4.71
C CYS A 60 11.42 9.23 -4.63
N ARG A 61 11.77 9.99 -5.66
CA ARG A 61 13.06 10.70 -5.72
C ARG A 61 13.24 11.56 -4.46
N GLY A 62 14.42 11.44 -3.87
CA GLY A 62 14.84 12.31 -2.77
C GLY A 62 15.29 13.68 -3.28
N THR A 63 16.09 14.37 -2.47
CA THR A 63 16.71 15.64 -2.85
C THR A 63 17.59 15.47 -4.10
N GLU A 64 17.57 16.47 -4.99
CA GLU A 64 18.34 16.50 -6.23
C GLU A 64 19.82 16.14 -5.98
N GLY A 65 20.34 15.17 -6.75
CA GLY A 65 21.73 14.69 -6.64
C GLY A 65 21.96 13.53 -5.64
N SER A 66 20.92 13.04 -4.96
CA SER A 66 20.99 11.89 -4.06
C SER A 66 20.56 10.59 -4.74
N ASP A 67 21.25 9.48 -4.47
CA ASP A 67 20.85 8.12 -4.84
C ASP A 67 19.79 7.52 -3.90
N ARG A 68 19.39 8.28 -2.87
CA ARG A 68 18.41 7.86 -1.86
C ARG A 68 17.01 8.28 -2.25
N LEU A 69 16.09 7.34 -2.08
CA LEU A 69 14.67 7.54 -2.26
C LEU A 69 14.01 7.86 -0.92
N ARG A 70 13.10 8.82 -0.93
CA ARG A 70 12.17 9.04 0.18
C ARG A 70 11.12 7.95 0.13
N VAL A 71 10.79 7.42 1.30
CA VAL A 71 9.84 6.33 1.46
C VAL A 71 8.66 6.85 2.23
N TYR A 72 7.48 6.72 1.63
CA TYR A 72 6.22 7.02 2.28
C TYR A 72 5.46 5.73 2.54
N THR A 73 4.97 5.57 3.76
CA THR A 73 3.98 4.54 4.07
C THR A 73 2.60 5.18 4.03
N ALA A 74 1.76 4.68 3.13
CA ALA A 74 0.42 5.15 2.90
C ALA A 74 -0.58 4.04 3.27
N ARG A 75 -1.57 4.35 4.09
CA ARG A 75 -2.56 3.40 4.60
C ARG A 75 -3.96 3.96 4.46
N TYR A 76 -4.93 3.08 4.20
CA TYR A 76 -6.33 3.45 4.32
C TYR A 76 -7.11 2.42 5.13
N MET A 77 -8.24 2.88 5.69
CA MET A 77 -9.34 2.05 6.15
C MET A 77 -10.61 2.59 5.49
N LEU A 78 -11.40 1.70 4.88
CA LEU A 78 -12.68 2.01 4.24
C LEU A 78 -13.78 1.15 4.84
N ILE A 79 -14.86 1.79 5.31
CA ILE A 79 -16.06 1.07 5.75
C ILE A 79 -16.84 0.66 4.48
N VAL A 80 -16.97 -0.65 4.25
CA VAL A 80 -17.60 -1.21 3.03
C VAL A 80 -19.01 -1.75 3.25
N ARG A 81 -19.45 -1.92 4.51
CA ARG A 81 -20.79 -2.38 4.89
C ARG A 81 -21.37 -1.58 6.06
N GLY A 82 -22.70 -1.59 6.20
CA GLY A 82 -23.41 -0.92 7.31
C GLY A 82 -23.78 0.53 7.01
N LYS A 83 -24.32 1.22 8.03
CA LYS A 83 -24.82 2.61 7.92
C LYS A 83 -23.71 3.63 7.63
N GLU A 84 -22.48 3.32 8.01
CA GLU A 84 -21.30 4.16 7.83
C GLU A 84 -20.53 3.86 6.53
N ARG A 85 -21.10 3.04 5.63
CA ARG A 85 -20.49 2.67 4.36
C ARG A 85 -20.04 3.91 3.59
N GLY A 86 -18.79 3.88 3.11
CA GLY A 86 -18.18 4.96 2.34
C GLY A 86 -17.28 5.87 3.17
N GLN A 87 -17.40 5.86 4.50
CA GLN A 87 -16.44 6.54 5.38
C GLN A 87 -15.06 5.90 5.25
N SER A 88 -14.04 6.74 5.20
CA SER A 88 -12.65 6.31 5.04
C SER A 88 -11.72 7.13 5.92
N ARG A 89 -10.67 6.47 6.42
CA ARG A 89 -9.52 7.10 7.06
C ARG A 89 -8.30 6.84 6.19
N ILE A 90 -7.48 7.85 5.99
CA ILE A 90 -6.28 7.79 5.14
C ILE A 90 -5.13 8.41 5.91
N GLU A 91 -3.98 7.76 5.85
CA GLU A 91 -2.75 8.18 6.49
C GLU A 91 -1.60 8.07 5.49
N VAL A 92 -0.82 9.14 5.35
CA VAL A 92 0.36 9.17 4.48
C VAL A 92 1.50 9.83 5.27
N GLU A 93 2.52 9.04 5.56
CA GLU A 93 3.66 9.43 6.40
C GLU A 93 4.98 9.13 5.67
N GLU A 94 5.93 10.06 5.74
CA GLU A 94 7.31 9.80 5.32
C GLU A 94 8.01 8.99 6.42
N THR A 95 8.41 7.77 6.10
CA THR A 95 8.92 6.80 7.09
C THR A 95 10.41 6.57 6.99
N ALA A 96 11.03 6.82 5.83
CA ALA A 96 12.47 6.61 5.67
C ALA A 96 13.08 7.40 4.49
N LEU A 97 14.42 7.43 4.47
CA LEU A 97 15.24 7.84 3.34
C LEU A 97 16.30 6.75 3.09
N SER A 98 16.15 6.00 2.01
CA SER A 98 16.89 4.76 1.79
C SER A 98 17.29 4.56 0.33
N PRO A 99 18.42 3.86 0.05
CA PRO A 99 18.73 3.39 -1.30
C PRO A 99 17.67 2.43 -1.83
N ALA A 100 17.51 2.38 -3.16
CA ALA A 100 16.50 1.55 -3.81
C ALA A 100 16.66 0.04 -3.51
N ASP A 101 17.89 -0.48 -3.46
CA ASP A 101 18.16 -1.89 -3.18
C ASP A 101 17.75 -2.29 -1.75
N VAL A 102 17.95 -1.38 -0.79
CA VAL A 102 17.55 -1.57 0.61
C VAL A 102 16.02 -1.61 0.71
N ILE A 103 15.33 -0.71 -0.01
CA ILE A 103 13.86 -0.68 -0.02
C ILE A 103 13.31 -2.01 -0.53
N ALA A 104 13.79 -2.50 -1.67
CA ALA A 104 13.31 -3.77 -2.24
C ALA A 104 13.51 -4.96 -1.29
N ARG A 105 14.65 -5.02 -0.58
CA ARG A 105 14.93 -6.07 0.43
C ARG A 105 14.01 -5.97 1.64
N VAL A 106 13.76 -4.75 2.14
CA VAL A 106 12.87 -4.52 3.27
C VAL A 106 11.42 -4.87 2.91
N MET A 107 10.97 -4.56 1.70
CA MET A 107 9.62 -4.92 1.25
C MET A 107 9.41 -6.44 1.19
N GLN A 108 10.42 -7.19 0.73
CA GLN A 108 10.39 -8.66 0.78
C GLN A 108 10.31 -9.17 2.23
N ALA A 109 11.19 -8.69 3.11
CA ALA A 109 11.19 -9.08 4.52
C ALA A 109 9.92 -8.65 5.28
N ALA A 110 9.27 -7.56 4.87
CA ALA A 110 8.01 -7.09 5.45
C ALA A 110 6.85 -8.04 5.11
N ALA A 111 6.77 -8.52 3.87
CA ALA A 111 5.76 -9.50 3.44
C ALA A 111 5.87 -10.79 4.26
N GLU A 112 7.10 -11.31 4.43
CA GLU A 112 7.37 -12.52 5.22
C GLU A 112 6.90 -12.40 6.68
N ARG A 113 6.93 -11.17 7.25
CA ARG A 113 6.58 -10.91 8.66
C ARG A 113 5.10 -10.69 8.91
N THR A 114 4.35 -10.14 7.95
CA THR A 114 2.89 -9.93 8.11
C THR A 114 2.10 -11.23 8.00
N GLY A 115 2.74 -12.35 7.65
CA GLY A 115 2.04 -13.60 7.35
C GLY A 115 1.29 -13.54 6.02
N ASP A 116 1.56 -12.49 5.22
CA ASP A 116 1.14 -12.43 3.83
C ASP A 116 2.00 -13.41 3.05
N LEU A 117 1.36 -14.41 2.46
CA LEU A 117 2.02 -15.42 1.63
C LEU A 117 2.46 -14.84 0.27
N GLU A 118 1.99 -13.64 -0.07
CA GLU A 118 2.25 -12.98 -1.34
C GLU A 118 3.12 -11.74 -1.11
N PRO A 119 4.26 -11.62 -1.83
CA PRO A 119 5.07 -10.41 -1.77
C PRO A 119 4.26 -9.20 -2.28
N PRO A 120 4.54 -7.98 -1.77
CA PRO A 120 3.86 -6.79 -2.26
C PRO A 120 4.11 -6.62 -3.76
N VAL A 121 3.07 -6.23 -4.49
CA VAL A 121 3.15 -5.99 -5.93
C VAL A 121 3.87 -4.67 -6.15
N ALA A 122 5.03 -4.71 -6.82
CA ALA A 122 5.75 -3.53 -7.24
C ALA A 122 5.17 -3.02 -8.57
N VAL A 123 4.65 -1.80 -8.58
CA VAL A 123 4.05 -1.16 -9.75
C VAL A 123 4.63 0.25 -9.95
N GLY A 124 4.60 0.73 -11.20
CA GLY A 124 4.88 2.13 -11.52
C GLY A 124 3.66 3.03 -11.30
N PRO A 125 3.84 4.36 -11.25
CA PRO A 125 2.75 5.30 -11.05
C PRO A 125 1.65 5.20 -12.12
N ALA A 126 1.99 4.98 -13.38
CA ALA A 126 1.01 4.81 -14.46
C ALA A 126 0.01 3.67 -14.14
N VAL A 127 0.48 2.55 -13.61
CA VAL A 127 -0.37 1.40 -13.28
C VAL A 127 -1.35 1.71 -12.14
N TRP A 128 -0.94 2.53 -11.16
CA TRP A 128 -1.78 2.86 -10.01
C TRP A 128 -2.74 4.03 -10.28
N TYR A 129 -2.31 5.03 -11.07
CA TYR A 129 -3.09 6.25 -11.33
C TYR A 129 -3.94 6.20 -12.61
N GLU A 130 -3.58 5.38 -13.61
CA GLU A 130 -4.28 5.33 -14.91
C GLU A 130 -5.23 4.11 -15.04
N GLY A 131 -5.24 3.21 -14.05
CA GLY A 131 -5.90 1.91 -14.13
C GLY A 131 -7.07 1.68 -13.18
#